data_AF-A0A377AYU1-F1
#
_entry.id   AF-A0A377AYU1-F1
#
_cell.length_a   1.000
_cell.length_b   1.000
_cell.length_c   1.000
_cell.angle_alpha   90.00
_cell.angle_beta   90.00
_cell.angle_gamma   90.00
#
_symmetry.space_group_name_H-M   'P 1'
#
loop_
_entity.id
_entity.type
_entity.pdbx_description
1 polymer ?
#
loop_
_entity_poly.entity_id
_entity_poly.type
_entity_poly.pdbx_seq_one_letter_code
_entity_poly.pdbx_strand_id
1 'polypeptide(L)'
;MNQNDRQVLFALSSDDGDQGFPGNLGATVQYRLTDDNRISITYRATVDKPCPVNMTNHVYFNLDGEQSDVRNHKLQILADEISAG
;
A
#
# COMPACT_ATOMS: atom_id res chain seq x y z
N MET A 1 -5.48 17.23 7.74
CA MET A 1 -4.37 16.51 7.08
C MET A 1 -3.16 16.57 7.98
N ASN A 2 -2.53 15.44 8.28
CA ASN A 2 -1.31 15.40 9.08
C ASN A 2 -0.14 15.11 8.13
N GLN A 3 0.59 16.16 7.75
CA GLN A 3 1.68 16.08 6.77
C GLN A 3 2.80 17.07 7.10
N ASN A 4 4.01 16.75 6.65
CA ASN A 4 5.18 17.63 6.60
C ASN A 4 6.09 17.19 5.43
N ASP A 5 7.26 17.81 5.30
CA ASP A 5 8.21 17.56 4.20
C ASP A 5 8.66 16.09 4.04
N ARG A 6 8.49 15.26 5.07
CA ARG A 6 8.95 13.87 5.10
C ARG A 6 7.84 12.86 5.28
N GLN A 7 6.60 13.28 5.52
CA GLN A 7 5.50 12.32 5.70
C GLN A 7 4.14 12.91 5.37
N VAL A 8 3.22 12.02 5.00
CA VAL A 8 1.80 12.34 4.84
C VAL A 8 0.96 11.17 5.35
N LEU A 9 -0.09 11.49 6.10
CA LEU A 9 -1.11 10.54 6.54
C LEU A 9 -2.40 10.78 5.77
N PHE A 10 -2.80 9.79 4.97
CA PHE A 10 -4.11 9.73 4.35
C PHE A 10 -5.07 8.92 5.23
N ALA A 11 -6.35 9.30 5.19
CA ALA A 11 -7.42 8.61 5.90
C ALA A 11 -8.63 8.47 4.99
N LEU A 12 -9.34 7.36 5.12
CA LEU A 12 -10.59 7.06 4.43
C LEU A 12 -11.55 6.35 5.38
N SER A 13 -12.82 6.72 5.30
CA SER A 13 -13.93 6.00 5.92
C SER A 13 -14.75 5.34 4.81
N SER A 14 -15.13 4.09 5.03
CA SER A 14 -15.98 3.30 4.13
C SER A 14 -17.10 2.74 4.99
N ASP A 15 -18.34 3.09 4.63
CA ASP A 15 -19.52 2.80 5.45
C ASP A 15 -19.91 1.31 5.35
N ASP A 16 -20.64 0.82 6.34
CA ASP A 16 -21.20 -0.54 6.35
C ASP A 16 -21.93 -0.88 5.03
N GLY A 17 -21.46 -1.93 4.35
CA GLY A 17 -22.00 -2.38 3.07
C GLY A 17 -21.34 -1.76 1.84
N ASP A 18 -20.39 -0.82 1.99
CA ASP A 18 -19.64 -0.25 0.86
C ASP A 18 -18.85 -1.35 0.14
N GLN A 19 -18.99 -1.39 -1.19
CA GLN A 19 -18.54 -2.47 -2.06
C GLN A 19 -18.93 -3.90 -1.60
N GLY A 20 -19.94 -4.02 -0.73
CA GLY A 20 -20.42 -5.29 -0.18
C GLY A 20 -19.69 -5.78 1.09
N PHE A 21 -18.78 -5.01 1.67
CA PHE A 21 -18.06 -5.39 2.88
C PHE A 21 -18.82 -5.00 4.16
N PRO A 22 -18.88 -5.88 5.19
CA PRO A 22 -19.61 -5.60 6.42
C PRO A 22 -18.83 -4.69 7.36
N GLY A 23 -19.55 -3.85 8.10
CA GLY A 23 -19.01 -2.96 9.13
C GLY A 23 -18.45 -1.65 8.57
N ASN A 24 -18.39 -0.64 9.42
CA ASN A 24 -17.74 0.62 9.07
C ASN A 24 -16.23 0.44 9.17
N LEU A 25 -15.51 0.76 8.09
CA LEU A 25 -14.07 0.73 8.01
C LEU A 25 -13.51 2.14 8.18
N GLY A 26 -12.58 2.30 9.12
CA GLY A 26 -11.63 3.41 9.17
C GLY A 26 -10.26 2.94 8.71
N ALA A 27 -9.77 3.45 7.58
CA ALA A 27 -8.45 3.10 7.04
C ALA A 27 -7.52 4.31 7.01
N THR A 28 -6.24 4.08 7.28
CA THR A 28 -5.19 5.09 7.13
C THR A 28 -3.96 4.50 6.43
N VAL A 29 -3.29 5.36 5.67
CA VAL A 29 -1.99 5.05 5.06
C VAL A 29 -1.02 6.18 5.37
N GLN A 30 0.09 5.85 6.02
CA GLN A 30 1.19 6.78 6.24
C GLN A 30 2.32 6.47 5.27
N TYR A 31 2.69 7.47 4.47
CA TYR A 31 3.94 7.45 3.68
C TYR A 31 4.97 8.29 4.42
N ARG A 32 6.18 7.75 4.60
CA ARG A 32 7.30 8.45 5.24
C ARG A 32 8.61 8.23 4.48
N LEU A 33 9.32 9.33 4.22
CA LEU A 33 10.71 9.34 3.76
C LEU A 33 11.64 9.32 4.96
N THR A 34 12.62 8.42 4.95
CA THR A 34 13.64 8.29 5.99
C THR A 34 15.00 8.82 5.48
N ASP A 35 15.90 9.17 6.41
CA ASP A 35 17.21 9.73 6.06
C ASP A 35 18.14 8.73 5.33
N ASP A 36 17.80 7.43 5.34
CA ASP A 36 18.52 6.36 4.66
C ASP A 36 17.87 5.96 3.32
N ASN A 37 17.21 6.92 2.64
CA ASN A 37 16.59 6.77 1.32
C ASN A 37 15.54 5.67 1.24
N ARG A 38 14.71 5.49 2.28
CA ARG A 38 13.61 4.53 2.26
C ARG A 38 12.27 5.26 2.22
N ILE A 39 11.33 4.61 1.54
CA ILE A 39 9.91 4.93 1.64
C ILE A 39 9.29 3.88 2.56
N SER A 40 8.82 4.30 3.72
CA SER A 40 8.04 3.46 4.63
C SER A 40 6.56 3.71 4.38
N ILE A 41 5.81 2.63 4.16
CA ILE A 41 4.35 2.66 4.01
C ILE A 41 3.75 1.88 5.16
N THR A 42 2.97 2.56 6.00
CA THR A 42 2.28 1.94 7.14
C THR A 42 0.78 2.00 6.92
N TYR A 43 0.14 0.83 6.91
CA TYR A 43 -1.30 0.68 6.80
C TYR A 43 -1.92 0.42 8.17
N ARG A 44 -3.05 1.06 8.47
CA ARG A 44 -3.89 0.70 9.62
C ARG A 44 -5.36 0.69 9.20
N ALA A 45 -6.09 -0.28 9.71
CA ALA A 45 -7.53 -0.41 9.51
C ALA A 45 -8.20 -0.77 10.84
N THR A 46 -9.38 -0.21 11.08
CA THR A 46 -10.27 -0.57 12.18
C THR A 46 -11.67 -0.80 11.63
N VAL A 47 -12.31 -1.86 12.09
CA VAL A 47 -13.67 -2.25 11.69
C VAL A 47 -14.52 -2.48 12.93
N ASP A 48 -15.82 -2.19 12.85
CA ASP A 48 -16.77 -2.40 13.94
C ASP A 48 -17.56 -3.72 13.84
N LYS A 49 -17.37 -4.47 12.76
CA LYS A 49 -17.89 -5.83 12.55
C LYS A 49 -16.78 -6.72 11.97
N PRO A 50 -16.90 -8.06 12.07
CA PRO A 50 -15.99 -8.97 11.37
C PRO A 50 -15.97 -8.69 9.86
N CYS A 51 -14.86 -8.14 9.38
CA CYS A 51 -14.66 -7.74 7.99
C CYS A 51 -13.25 -8.14 7.54
N PRO A 52 -13.08 -8.78 6.37
CA PRO A 52 -11.76 -9.00 5.81
C PRO A 52 -11.15 -7.68 5.35
N VAL A 53 -9.87 -7.46 5.66
CA VAL A 53 -9.10 -6.32 5.16
C VAL A 53 -7.69 -6.80 4.79
N ASN A 54 -7.30 -6.63 3.53
CA ASN A 54 -5.96 -6.97 3.05
C ASN A 54 -5.48 -5.90 2.06
N MET A 55 -4.71 -4.94 2.56
CA MET A 55 -4.24 -3.79 1.79
C MET A 55 -2.83 -4.02 1.26
N THR A 56 -2.55 -3.51 0.07
CA THR A 56 -1.22 -3.55 -0.56
C THR A 56 -0.90 -2.23 -1.26
N ASN A 57 0.34 -2.07 -1.69
CA ASN A 57 0.77 -0.94 -2.51
C ASN A 57 0.83 -1.34 -3.99
N HIS A 58 0.29 -0.52 -4.88
CA HIS A 58 0.25 -0.79 -6.31
C HIS A 58 1.22 0.11 -7.10
N VAL A 59 2.46 0.22 -6.61
CA VAL A 59 3.51 0.98 -7.29
C VAL A 59 4.05 0.20 -8.49
N TYR A 60 4.32 0.94 -9.56
CA TYR A 60 5.06 0.46 -10.72
C TYR A 60 6.46 1.05 -10.71
N PHE A 61 7.48 0.20 -10.74
CA PHE A 61 8.87 0.62 -10.86
C PHE A 61 9.32 0.56 -12.32
N ASN A 62 9.91 1.65 -12.79
CA ASN A 62 10.74 1.70 -13.99
C ASN A 62 12.00 2.51 -13.62
N LEU A 63 13.18 1.91 -13.74
CA LEU A 63 14.44 2.50 -13.28
C LEU A 63 15.16 3.30 -14.37
N ASP A 64 14.66 3.29 -15.61
CA ASP A 64 15.23 4.05 -16.73
C ASP A 64 14.82 5.54 -16.66
N GLY A 65 13.84 5.88 -15.81
CA GLY A 65 13.35 7.26 -15.66
C GLY A 65 12.44 7.74 -16.78
N GLU A 66 12.13 6.88 -17.76
CA GLU A 66 11.19 7.12 -18.84
C GLU A 66 10.25 5.91 -19.03
N GLN A 67 9.18 6.05 -19.80
CA GLN A 67 8.31 4.92 -20.11
C GLN A 67 8.99 3.98 -21.10
N SER A 68 9.74 3.03 -20.56
CA SER A 68 10.52 2.05 -21.30
C SER A 68 10.10 0.62 -20.97
N ASP A 69 10.64 -0.31 -21.75
CA ASP A 69 10.52 -1.74 -21.51
C ASP A 69 11.45 -2.19 -20.37
N VAL A 70 10.86 -2.76 -19.32
CA VAL A 70 11.58 -3.17 -18.11
C VAL A 70 12.31 -4.52 -18.24
N ARG A 71 12.18 -5.25 -19.35
CA ARG A 71 12.77 -6.61 -19.51
C ARG A 71 14.29 -6.68 -19.36
N ASN A 72 15.00 -5.56 -19.51
CA ASN A 72 16.45 -5.48 -19.28
C ASN A 72 16.83 -5.27 -17.81
N HIS A 73 15.86 -5.04 -16.93
CA HIS A 73 16.10 -4.89 -15.50
C HIS A 73 16.40 -6.25 -14.86
N LYS A 74 17.18 -6.24 -13.78
CA LYS A 74 17.48 -7.46 -13.01
C LYS A 74 16.56 -7.56 -11.82
N LEU A 75 15.97 -8.73 -11.63
CA LEU A 75 15.07 -9.03 -10.53
C LEU A 75 15.61 -10.22 -9.72
N GLN A 76 15.61 -10.07 -8.40
CA GLN A 76 15.85 -11.16 -7.46
C GLN A 76 14.65 -11.24 -6.52
N ILE A 77 14.03 -12.42 -6.44
CA ILE A 77 12.96 -12.73 -5.50
C ILE A 77 13.44 -13.90 -4.65
N LEU A 78 13.45 -13.73 -3.34
CA LEU A 78 13.79 -14.79 -2.39
C LEU A 78 12.49 -15.51 -1.97
N ALA A 79 11.94 -16.30 -2.90
CA ALA A 79 10.75 -17.11 -2.67
C ALA A 79 10.92 -18.46 -3.36
N ASP A 80 10.52 -19.53 -2.69
CA ASP A 80 10.67 -20.91 -3.18
C ASP A 80 9.44 -21.41 -3.95
N GLU A 81 8.27 -20.81 -3.69
CA GLU A 81 7.00 -21.22 -4.27
C GLU A 81 6.14 -20.02 -4.66
N ILE A 82 5.27 -20.25 -5.65
CA ILE A 82 4.19 -19.35 -6.03
C ILE A 82 2.90 -20.12 -5.83
N SER A 83 2.04 -19.65 -4.93
CA SER A 83 0.71 -20.22 -4.78
C SER A 83 -0.14 -19.80 -5.97
N ALA A 84 -0.39 -20.73 -6.90
CA ALA A 84 -1.51 -20.61 -7.82
C ALA A 84 -2.77 -21.07 -7.06
N GLY A 85 -3.81 -20.23 -7.05
CA GLY A 85 -5.10 -20.58 -6.44
C GLY A 85 -5.78 -21.76 -7.10
#